data_AF-A0A3A9EMR0-F1
#
_entry.id   AF-A0A3A9EMR0-F1
#
_cell.length_a   1.000
_cell.length_b   1.000
_cell.length_c   1.000
_cell.angle_alpha   90.00
_cell.angle_beta   90.00
_cell.angle_gamma   90.00
#
_symmetry.space_group_name_H-M   'P 1'
#
loop_
_entity.id
_entity.type
_entity.pdbx_description
1 polymer ?
#
loop_
_entity_poly.entity_id
_entity_poly.type
_entity_poly.pdbx_seq_one_letter_code
_entity_poly.pdbx_strand_id
1 'polypeptide(L)'
;MPCLTLPNGTITTHPQEVTVLNRIFSEYQNGLSLLDIANRLNDENVQYQPGATGWNKSRIMRLIKDDRYTGKGGFPAIIDEETHKP
;
A
#
# COMPACT_ATOMS: atom_id res chain seq x y z
N MET A 1 -2.48 2.21 10.21
CA MET A 1 -1.07 2.61 10.06
C MET A 1 -0.92 4.13 10.17
N PRO A 2 -0.92 4.71 11.38
CA PRO A 2 -0.09 5.87 11.65
C PRO A 2 1.16 5.37 12.38
N CYS A 3 2.31 5.44 11.73
CA CYS A 3 3.64 5.60 12.36
C CYS A 3 4.69 5.55 11.23
N LEU A 4 4.80 6.65 10.47
CA LEU A 4 6.02 6.96 9.74
C LEU A 4 6.52 8.33 10.18
N THR A 5 6.67 8.45 11.49
CA THR A 5 7.36 9.57 12.10
C THR A 5 8.04 9.02 13.32
N LEU A 6 9.35 8.75 13.19
CA LEU A 6 10.21 8.94 14.33
C LEU A 6 10.04 10.40 14.81
N PRO A 7 10.28 10.71 16.10
CA PRO A 7 10.12 12.07 16.64
C PRO A 7 10.91 13.17 15.91
N ASN A 8 11.79 12.79 14.98
CA ASN A 8 12.68 13.65 14.20
C ASN A 8 12.25 13.85 12.72
N GLY A 9 11.09 13.35 12.28
CA GLY A 9 10.59 13.57 10.91
C GLY A 9 11.22 12.68 9.84
N THR A 10 12.04 11.71 10.21
CA THR A 10 12.69 10.78 9.25
C THR A 10 11.78 9.58 8.99
N ILE A 11 11.39 9.37 7.73
CA ILE A 11 10.62 8.20 7.31
C ILE A 11 11.58 7.00 7.31
N THR A 12 11.55 6.18 8.36
CA THR A 12 12.27 4.89 8.37
C THR A 12 11.21 3.80 8.20
N THR A 13 11.05 3.31 6.99
CA THR A 13 10.11 2.23 6.68
C THR A 13 10.67 0.90 7.15
N HIS A 14 9.91 0.12 7.93
CA HIS A 14 10.31 -1.24 8.28
C HIS A 14 10.44 -2.07 6.97
N PRO A 15 11.50 -2.89 6.78
CA PRO A 15 11.70 -3.61 5.52
C PRO A 15 10.49 -4.47 5.08
N GLN A 16 9.77 -5.03 6.06
CA GLN A 16 8.53 -5.76 5.83
C GLN A 16 7.40 -4.86 5.30
N GLU A 17 7.28 -3.64 5.81
CA GLU A 17 6.25 -2.68 5.38
C GLU A 17 6.50 -2.23 3.94
N VAL A 18 7.76 -1.94 3.57
CA VAL A 18 8.13 -1.61 2.18
C VAL A 18 7.77 -2.75 1.24
N THR A 19 8.09 -3.99 1.63
CA THR A 19 7.79 -5.18 0.83
C THR A 19 6.30 -5.32 0.56
N VAL A 20 5.48 -5.16 1.60
CA VAL A 20 4.02 -5.25 1.50
C VAL A 20 3.45 -4.11 0.65
N LEU A 21 3.93 -2.88 0.84
CA LEU A 21 3.51 -1.73 0.04
C LEU A 21 3.88 -1.92 -1.44
N ASN A 22 5.11 -2.29 -1.77
CA ASN A 22 5.52 -2.55 -3.16
C ASN A 22 4.67 -3.63 -3.81
N ARG A 23 4.32 -4.68 -3.06
CA ARG A 23 3.41 -5.72 -3.54
C ARG A 23 2.01 -5.16 -3.82
N ILE A 24 1.42 -4.40 -2.90
CA ILE A 24 0.09 -3.80 -3.08
C ILE A 24 0.05 -2.93 -4.34
N PHE A 25 1.06 -2.07 -4.52
CA PHE A 25 1.14 -1.17 -5.66
C PHE A 25 1.33 -1.94 -6.97
N SER A 26 2.19 -2.95 -6.97
CA SER A 26 2.41 -3.82 -8.14
C SER A 26 1.13 -4.57 -8.51
N GLU A 27 0.46 -5.22 -7.55
CA GLU A 27 -0.78 -5.96 -7.82
C GLU A 27 -1.89 -5.04 -8.33
N TYR A 28 -2.03 -3.84 -7.74
CA TYR A 28 -2.99 -2.84 -8.21
C TYR A 28 -2.68 -2.35 -9.64
N GLN A 29 -1.42 -2.05 -9.95
CA GLN A 29 -0.99 -1.64 -11.30
C GLN A 29 -1.16 -2.76 -12.33
N ASN A 30 -1.10 -4.03 -11.91
CA ASN A 30 -1.41 -5.19 -12.75
C ASN A 30 -2.94 -5.43 -12.91
N GLY A 31 -3.78 -4.52 -12.43
CA GLY A 31 -5.23 -4.55 -12.64
C GLY A 31 -6.02 -5.39 -11.63
N LEU A 32 -5.40 -5.82 -10.52
CA LEU A 32 -6.15 -6.50 -9.46
C LEU A 32 -7.05 -5.51 -8.73
N SER A 33 -8.27 -5.96 -8.39
CA SER A 33 -9.18 -5.16 -7.58
C SER A 33 -8.66 -5.04 -6.15
N LEU A 34 -9.02 -3.95 -5.47
CA LEU A 34 -8.68 -3.74 -4.05
C LEU A 34 -9.18 -4.88 -3.14
N LEU A 35 -10.28 -5.55 -3.54
CA LEU A 35 -10.82 -6.68 -2.80
C LEU A 35 -9.95 -7.93 -3.00
N ASP A 36 -9.51 -8.19 -4.23
CA ASP A 36 -8.67 -9.36 -4.52
C ASP A 36 -7.31 -9.25 -3.83
N ILE A 37 -6.71 -8.06 -3.84
CA ILE A 37 -5.45 -7.79 -3.12
C ILE A 37 -5.66 -8.02 -1.62
N ALA A 38 -6.77 -7.53 -1.05
CA ALA A 38 -7.08 -7.75 0.37
C ALA A 38 -7.22 -9.23 0.71
N ASN A 39 -7.95 -9.99 -0.12
CA ASN A 39 -8.17 -11.41 0.09
C ASN A 39 -6.84 -12.18 0.04
N ARG A 40 -6.00 -11.94 -0.97
CA ARG A 40 -4.67 -12.59 -1.09
C ARG A 40 -3.78 -12.32 0.12
N LEU A 41 -3.71 -11.06 0.56
CA LEU A 41 -2.91 -10.70 1.74
C LEU A 41 -3.45 -11.38 3.01
N ASN A 42 -4.76 -11.57 3.13
CA ASN A 42 -5.37 -12.26 4.27
C ASN A 42 -5.15 -13.78 4.23
N ASP A 43 -5.30 -14.39 3.05
CA ASP A 43 -5.08 -15.82 2.84
C ASP A 43 -3.63 -16.22 3.19
N GLU A 44 -2.69 -15.33 2.88
CA GLU A 44 -1.27 -15.47 3.23
C GLU A 44 -0.91 -15.01 4.65
N ASN A 45 -1.89 -14.57 5.45
CA ASN A 45 -1.70 -14.02 6.79
C ASN A 45 -0.67 -12.88 6.85
N VAL A 46 -0.60 -12.06 5.79
CA VAL A 46 0.31 -10.92 5.72
C VAL A 46 -0.08 -9.91 6.79
N GLN A 47 0.84 -9.68 7.71
CA GLN A 47 0.67 -8.71 8.77
C GLN A 47 1.01 -7.30 8.29
N TYR A 48 0.14 -6.33 8.60
CA TYR A 48 0.43 -4.91 8.39
C TYR A 48 1.10 -4.25 9.60
N GLN A 49 1.00 -4.88 10.76
CA GLN A 49 1.64 -4.54 12.04
C GLN A 49 1.88 -5.85 12.78
N PRO A 50 2.85 -5.91 13.70
CA PRO A 50 3.07 -7.10 14.51
C PRO A 50 1.76 -7.62 15.13
N GLY A 51 1.36 -8.83 14.74
CA GLY A 51 0.14 -9.49 15.23
C GLY A 51 -1.18 -9.01 14.61
N ALA A 52 -1.17 -8.11 13.62
CA ALA A 52 -2.38 -7.57 13.02
C ALA A 52 -2.50 -7.91 11.52
N THR A 53 -3.52 -8.71 11.20
CA THR A 53 -3.99 -9.05 9.85
C THR A 53 -5.38 -8.43 9.61
N GLY A 54 -6.08 -8.80 8.53
CA GLY A 54 -7.42 -8.27 8.22
C GLY A 54 -7.38 -7.06 7.30
N TRP A 55 -6.78 -7.26 6.13
CA TRP A 55 -6.82 -6.34 5.00
C TRP A 55 -8.24 -6.19 4.47
N ASN A 56 -8.57 -4.97 4.05
CA ASN A 56 -9.83 -4.67 3.38
C ASN A 56 -9.61 -3.57 2.34
N LYS A 57 -10.57 -3.43 1.41
CA LYS A 57 -10.48 -2.47 0.30
C LYS A 57 -10.22 -1.03 0.76
N SER A 58 -10.86 -0.58 1.83
CA SER A 58 -10.75 0.80 2.32
C SER A 58 -9.36 1.10 2.85
N ARG A 59 -8.74 0.12 3.51
CA ARG A 59 -7.37 0.22 4.00
C ARG A 59 -6.37 0.31 2.83
N ILE A 60 -6.52 -0.56 1.83
CA ILE A 60 -5.64 -0.57 0.66
C ILE A 60 -5.80 0.74 -0.13
N MET A 61 -7.04 1.19 -0.34
CA MET A 61 -7.32 2.47 -0.99
C MET A 61 -6.63 3.64 -0.30
N ARG A 62 -6.62 3.66 1.03
CA ARG A 62 -5.95 4.71 1.80
C ARG A 62 -4.44 4.70 1.57
N LEU A 63 -3.80 3.54 1.40
CA LEU A 63 -2.36 3.44 1.13
C LEU A 63 -2.03 3.92 -0.28
N ILE A 64 -2.85 3.53 -1.25
CA ILE A 64 -2.73 3.92 -2.65
C ILE A 64 -2.92 5.44 -2.84
N LYS A 65 -3.79 6.08 -2.04
CA LYS A 65 -4.05 7.53 -2.12
C LYS A 65 -3.16 8.41 -1.24
N ASP A 66 -2.27 7.81 -0.46
CA ASP A 66 -1.46 8.58 0.49
C ASP A 66 -0.20 9.10 -0.19
N ASP A 67 -0.06 10.43 -0.29
CA ASP A 67 1.05 11.12 -0.94
C ASP A 67 2.44 10.78 -0.37
N ARG A 68 2.49 10.14 0.80
CA ARG A 68 3.73 9.62 1.38
C ARG A 68 4.22 8.36 0.66
N TYR A 69 3.31 7.63 0.03
CA TYR A 69 3.55 6.36 -0.65
C TYR A 69 3.36 6.45 -2.17
N THR A 70 2.88 7.56 -2.71
CA THR A 70 2.74 7.75 -4.15
C THR A 70 3.89 8.56 -4.72
N GLY A 71 4.69 7.95 -5.61
CA GLY A 71 5.72 8.66 -6.39
C GLY A 71 6.84 9.34 -5.60
N LYS A 72 6.92 9.15 -4.28
CA LYS A 72 7.97 9.66 -3.38
C LYS A 72 8.61 8.51 -2.62
N GLY A 73 9.88 8.65 -2.25
CA GLY A 73 10.57 7.69 -1.38
C GLY A 73 10.82 6.30 -1.98
N GLY A 74 10.76 6.15 -3.31
CA GLY A 74 11.03 4.87 -3.99
C GLY A 74 9.78 4.01 -4.28
N PHE A 75 8.58 4.49 -3.94
CA PHE A 75 7.34 3.82 -4.31
C PHE A 75 6.91 4.16 -5.74
N PRO A 76 6.26 3.22 -6.45
CA PRO A 76 5.75 3.49 -7.79
C PRO A 76 4.82 4.70 -7.81
N ALA A 77 4.94 5.55 -8.83
CA ALA A 77 3.90 6.52 -9.10
C ALA A 77 2.63 5.75 -9.45
N ILE A 78 1.55 5.98 -8.69
CA ILE A 78 0.25 5.50 -9.08
C ILE A 78 -0.28 6.48 -10.09
N ILE A 79 -0.29 6.06 -11.35
CA ILE A 79 -1.01 6.76 -12.38
C ILE A 79 -2.47 6.35 -12.17
N ASP A 80 -3.22 7.13 -11.39
CA ASP A 80 -4.68 7.08 -11.47
C ASP A 80 -5.06 7.84 -12.75
N GLU A 81 -4.68 7.25 -13.89
CA GLU A 81 -5.34 7.50 -15.14
C GLU A 81 -6.69 6.79 -15.00
N GLU A 82 -7.70 7.53 -14.56
CA GLU A 82 -8.96 7.52 -15.31
C GLU A 82 -8.66 8.00 -16.74
N THR A 83 -7.88 7.17 -17.45
CA THR A 83 -8.08 6.65 -18.79
C THR A 83 -9.14 7.44 -19.53
N HIS A 84 -8.69 8.58 -20.01
CA HIS A 84 -9.10 9.30 -21.20
C HIS A 84 -10.13 8.57 -22.08
N LYS A 85 -11.30 9.20 -22.29
CA LYS A 85 -11.84 9.70 -23.59
C LYS A 85 -13.36 9.88 -23.54
N PRO A 86 -13.97 10.67 -24.44
CA PRO A 86 -13.66 12.00 -24.97
C PRO A 86 -14.65 13.08 -24.50
#